data_AF-S4PML8-F1
#
_entry.id   AF-S4PML8-F1
#
_cell.length_a   1.000
_cell.length_b   1.000
_cell.length_c   1.000
_cell.angle_alpha   90.00
_cell.angle_beta   90.00
_cell.angle_gamma   90.00
#
_symmetry.space_group_name_H-M   'P 1'
#
loop_
_entity.id
_entity.type
_entity.pdbx_description
1 polymer ?
#
loop_
_entity_poly.entity_id
_entity_poly.type
_entity_poly.pdbx_seq_one_letter_code
_entity_poly.pdbx_strand_id
1 'polypeptide(L)'
;MTMVPDPKFDDVFNDAEAKLLKSKVKELSPKEKDEIFEEGLQLSKVQKEVQNLDVLPCLKIEEITLNKTAPPLKHTISGTVPLQLCEANTNGVTYFKGVLGTDCLIDQHRLLLPFFTNILDNFDTRNYNYRDFDKYVSKSTSGISV
;
A
#
# COMPACT_ATOMS: atom_id res chain seq x y z
N MET A 1 -25.91 -10.25 8.26
CA MET A 1 -25.39 -10.78 6.99
C MET A 1 -23.90 -11.03 7.20
N THR A 2 -23.43 -12.25 6.96
CA THR A 2 -22.01 -12.63 7.19
C THR A 2 -21.44 -13.12 5.87
N MET A 3 -20.30 -12.59 5.45
CA MET A 3 -19.58 -13.05 4.26
C MET A 3 -18.92 -14.39 4.57
N VAL A 4 -19.23 -15.42 3.81
CA VAL A 4 -18.65 -16.77 3.96
C VAL A 4 -17.98 -17.13 2.64
N PRO A 5 -16.71 -17.59 2.65
CA PRO A 5 -16.04 -18.03 1.43
C PRO A 5 -16.74 -19.27 0.88
N ASP A 6 -17.13 -19.19 -0.39
CA ASP A 6 -17.65 -20.32 -1.15
C ASP A 6 -16.58 -20.77 -2.15
N PRO A 7 -16.06 -22.01 -2.06
CA PRO A 7 -15.08 -22.54 -3.02
C PRO A 7 -15.56 -22.54 -4.47
N LYS A 8 -16.87 -22.44 -4.70
CA LYS A 8 -17.49 -22.40 -6.03
C LYS A 8 -17.96 -21.01 -6.43
N PHE A 9 -17.62 -19.97 -5.66
CA PHE A 9 -18.07 -18.61 -5.94
C PHE A 9 -17.72 -18.18 -7.37
N ASP A 10 -16.46 -18.39 -7.77
CA ASP A 10 -15.99 -18.00 -9.11
C ASP A 10 -16.71 -18.79 -10.21
N ASP A 11 -16.93 -20.09 -10.02
CA ASP A 11 -17.67 -20.93 -10.98
C ASP A 11 -19.11 -20.45 -11.13
N VAL A 12 -19.81 -20.21 -10.02
CA VAL A 12 -21.20 -19.74 -10.01
C VAL A 12 -21.31 -18.34 -10.61
N PHE A 13 -20.35 -17.46 -10.34
CA PHE A 13 -20.28 -16.11 -10.91
C PHE A 13 -20.09 -16.16 -12.42
N ASN A 14 -19.13 -16.95 -12.90
CA ASN A 14 -18.87 -17.13 -14.33
C ASN A 14 -20.05 -17.79 -15.05
N ASP A 15 -20.72 -18.77 -14.42
CA ASP A 15 -21.92 -19.39 -14.96
C ASP A 15 -23.09 -18.41 -15.06
N ALA A 16 -23.26 -17.53 -14.07
CA ALA A 16 -24.27 -16.48 -14.07
C ALA A 16 -23.99 -15.45 -15.17
N GLU A 17 -22.73 -15.03 -15.33
CA GLU A 17 -22.29 -14.12 -16.39
C GLU A 17 -22.49 -14.75 -17.78
N ALA A 18 -22.10 -16.02 -17.96
CA ALA A 18 -22.30 -16.73 -19.21
C ALA A 18 -23.78 -16.91 -19.57
N LYS A 19 -24.65 -17.14 -18.57
CA LYS A 19 -26.11 -17.17 -18.76
C LYS A 19 -26.65 -15.80 -19.16
N LEU A 20 -26.21 -14.72 -18.51
CA LEU A 20 -26.59 -13.35 -18.83
C LEU A 20 -26.14 -12.93 -20.23
N LEU A 21 -24.92 -13.30 -20.63
CA LEU A 21 -24.41 -13.05 -21.97
C LEU A 21 -25.27 -13.79 -23.01
N LYS A 22 -25.60 -15.07 -22.77
CA LYS A 22 -26.46 -15.86 -23.65
C LYS A 22 -27.87 -15.28 -23.78
N SER A 23 -28.46 -14.74 -22.70
CA SER A 23 -29.78 -14.10 -22.79
C SER A 23 -29.72 -12.82 -23.61
N LYS A 24 -28.74 -11.95 -23.34
CA LYS A 24 -28.53 -10.70 -24.11
C LYS A 24 -28.34 -10.98 -25.60
N VAL A 25 -27.53 -11.98 -25.98
CA VAL A 25 -27.30 -12.32 -27.39
C VAL A 25 -28.55 -12.87 -28.10
N LYS A 26 -29.46 -13.52 -27.36
CA LYS A 26 -30.73 -14.03 -27.91
C LYS A 26 -31.77 -12.93 -28.11
N GLU A 27 -31.76 -11.89 -27.27
CA GLU A 27 -32.70 -10.77 -27.35
C GLU A 27 -32.36 -9.80 -28.50
N LEU A 28 -31.12 -9.80 -28.99
CA LEU A 28 -30.69 -8.95 -30.10
C LEU A 28 -31.28 -9.37 -31.45
N SER A 29 -31.89 -8.40 -32.13
CA SER A 29 -32.29 -8.48 -33.53
C SER A 29 -31.09 -8.55 -34.48
N PRO A 30 -31.28 -8.99 -35.74
CA PRO A 30 -30.22 -9.01 -36.74
C PRO A 30 -29.58 -7.62 -36.95
N LYS A 31 -30.39 -6.56 -36.94
CA LYS A 31 -29.92 -5.18 -37.13
C LYS A 31 -29.03 -4.70 -35.97
N GLU A 32 -29.41 -4.99 -34.73
CA GLU A 32 -28.62 -4.61 -33.55
C GLU A 32 -27.29 -5.38 -33.47
N LYS A 33 -27.24 -6.62 -34.00
CA LYS A 33 -25.97 -7.38 -34.10
C LYS A 33 -25.01 -6.73 -35.09
N ASP A 34 -25.52 -6.27 -36.23
CA ASP A 34 -24.74 -5.55 -37.22
C ASP A 34 -24.27 -4.18 -36.66
N GLU A 35 -25.12 -3.47 -35.92
CA GLU A 35 -24.76 -2.21 -35.24
C GLU A 35 -23.65 -2.41 -34.21
N ILE A 36 -23.74 -3.41 -33.33
CA ILE A 36 -22.69 -3.73 -32.34
C ILE A 36 -21.36 -4.10 -33.02
N PHE A 37 -21.42 -4.81 -34.15
CA PHE A 37 -20.22 -5.15 -34.91
C PHE A 37 -19.55 -3.90 -35.48
N GLU A 38 -20.32 -3.00 -36.09
CA GLU A 38 -19.79 -1.74 -36.62
C GLU A 38 -19.27 -0.81 -35.51
N GLU A 39 -19.99 -0.68 -34.39
CA GLU A 39 -19.53 0.07 -33.22
C GLU A 39 -18.24 -0.52 -32.64
N GLY A 40 -18.11 -1.85 -32.58
CA GLY A 40 -16.89 -2.52 -32.16
C GLY A 40 -15.71 -2.25 -33.10
N LEU A 41 -15.96 -2.20 -34.41
CA LEU A 41 -14.96 -1.84 -35.40
C LEU A 41 -14.53 -0.37 -35.26
N GLN A 42 -15.48 0.55 -35.06
CA GLN A 42 -15.21 1.97 -34.81
C GLN A 42 -14.43 2.19 -33.51
N LEU A 43 -14.82 1.52 -32.41
CA LEU A 43 -14.11 1.57 -31.14
C LEU A 43 -12.67 1.09 -31.31
N SER A 44 -12.45 -0.02 -32.03
CA SER A 44 -11.10 -0.54 -32.29
C SER A 44 -10.26 0.45 -33.11
N LYS A 45 -10.87 1.16 -34.06
CA LYS A 45 -10.19 2.23 -34.83
C LYS A 45 -9.75 3.37 -33.92
N VAL A 46 -10.66 3.90 -33.10
CA VAL A 46 -10.38 5.01 -32.17
C VAL A 46 -9.32 4.63 -31.13
N GLN A 47 -9.34 3.39 -30.62
CA GLN A 47 -8.34 2.90 -29.66
C GLN A 47 -6.93 2.74 -30.26
N LYS A 48 -6.84 2.49 -31.57
CA LYS A 48 -5.57 2.35 -32.29
C LYS A 48 -5.09 3.66 -32.91
N GLU A 49 -5.96 4.67 -32.96
CA GLU A 49 -5.63 5.97 -33.51
C GLU A 49 -4.62 6.68 -32.62
N VAL A 50 -3.60 7.27 -33.24
CA VAL A 50 -2.65 8.12 -32.53
C VAL A 50 -3.34 9.44 -32.24
N GLN A 51 -3.77 9.61 -30.99
CA GLN A 51 -4.44 10.82 -30.54
C GLN A 51 -3.43 11.95 -30.31
N ASN A 52 -3.88 13.19 -30.52
CA ASN A 52 -3.08 14.36 -30.20
C ASN A 52 -3.00 14.53 -28.67
N LEU A 53 -1.80 14.42 -28.11
CA LEU A 53 -1.55 14.57 -26.67
C LEU A 53 -1.23 16.03 -26.28
N ASP A 54 -1.05 16.94 -27.24
CA ASP A 54 -0.68 18.35 -27.00
C ASP A 54 -1.80 19.17 -26.32
N VAL A 55 -3.03 18.63 -26.29
CA VAL A 55 -4.16 19.21 -25.54
C VAL A 55 -4.03 19.06 -24.03
N LEU A 56 -3.15 18.16 -23.57
CA LEU A 56 -2.93 17.95 -22.14
C LEU A 56 -1.75 18.81 -21.66
N PRO A 57 -1.90 19.60 -20.58
CA PRO A 57 -0.79 20.33 -20.00
C PRO A 57 0.27 19.32 -19.51
N CYS A 58 1.50 19.45 -20.00
CA CYS A 58 2.63 18.60 -19.64
C CYS A 58 3.73 19.42 -18.95
N LEU A 59 4.34 18.85 -17.91
CA LEU A 59 5.53 19.43 -17.28
C LEU A 59 6.74 19.28 -18.20
N LYS A 60 7.65 20.24 -18.15
CA LYS A 60 8.92 20.21 -18.89
C LYS A 60 10.02 19.56 -18.06
N ILE A 61 10.99 18.96 -18.73
CA ILE A 61 12.19 18.41 -18.07
C ILE A 61 12.94 19.51 -17.29
N GLU A 62 12.90 20.75 -17.78
CA GLU A 62 13.50 21.92 -17.13
C GLU A 62 12.88 22.24 -15.75
N GLU A 63 11.64 21.80 -15.50
CA GLU A 63 10.95 21.99 -14.22
C GLU A 63 11.33 20.91 -13.19
N ILE A 64 12.12 19.92 -13.58
CA ILE A 64 12.61 18.86 -12.69
C ILE A 64 13.88 19.33 -11.99
N THR A 65 13.85 19.36 -10.66
CA THR A 65 15.04 19.60 -9.85
C THR A 65 16.08 18.51 -10.05
N LEU A 66 17.22 18.84 -10.68
CA LEU A 66 18.32 17.92 -10.98
C LEU A 66 19.04 17.39 -9.73
N ASN A 67 19.08 18.19 -8.67
CA ASN A 67 19.79 17.86 -7.44
C ASN A 67 18.82 17.47 -6.33
N LYS A 68 18.95 16.23 -5.82
CA LYS A 68 18.25 15.81 -4.61
C LYS A 68 18.93 16.44 -3.40
N THR A 69 18.25 17.38 -2.73
CA THR A 69 18.75 17.94 -1.46
C THR A 69 18.48 16.93 -0.35
N ALA A 70 19.53 16.27 0.15
CA ALA A 70 19.42 15.52 1.39
C ALA A 70 19.20 16.50 2.56
N PRO A 71 18.32 16.18 3.53
CA PRO A 71 18.18 17.02 4.71
C PRO A 71 19.50 17.05 5.49
N PRO A 72 19.83 18.16 6.17
CA PRO A 72 21.03 18.25 6.98
C PRO A 72 20.93 17.27 8.17
N LEU A 73 21.90 16.37 8.27
CA LEU A 73 22.01 15.42 9.36
C LEU A 73 23.15 15.83 10.29
N LYS A 74 22.87 15.90 11.60
CA LYS A 74 23.89 16.06 12.64
C LYS A 74 24.17 14.70 13.26
N HIS A 75 25.43 14.31 13.28
CA HIS A 75 25.87 13.08 13.93
C HIS A 75 26.45 13.41 15.31
N THR A 76 26.03 12.67 16.32
CA THR A 76 26.51 12.81 17.70
C THR A 76 26.67 11.42 18.30
N ILE A 77 27.34 11.31 19.45
CA ILE A 77 27.50 10.03 20.15
C ILE A 77 26.98 10.22 21.57
N SER A 78 26.11 9.30 22.02
CA SER A 78 25.69 9.22 23.41
C SER A 78 26.34 7.98 24.04
N GLY A 79 27.44 8.19 24.77
CA GLY A 79 28.26 7.10 25.31
C GLY A 79 28.93 6.30 24.19
N THR A 80 28.43 5.09 23.92
CA THR A 80 28.91 4.21 22.84
C THR A 80 27.94 4.12 21.66
N VAL A 81 26.78 4.76 21.73
CA VAL A 81 25.72 4.65 20.71
C VAL A 81 25.77 5.86 19.77
N PRO A 82 25.93 5.66 18.45
CA PRO A 82 25.85 6.75 17.48
C PRO A 82 24.41 7.25 17.35
N LEU A 83 24.25 8.57 17.36
CA LEU A 83 22.98 9.27 17.20
C LEU A 83 22.99 10.05 15.89
N GLN A 84 21.86 9.97 15.18
CA GLN A 84 21.59 10.77 13.98
C GLN A 84 20.41 11.70 14.28
N LEU A 85 20.67 13.00 14.26
CA LEU A 85 19.69 14.06 14.51
C LEU A 85 19.35 14.75 13.20
N CYS A 86 18.07 14.79 12.86
CA CYS A 86 17.54 15.52 11.72
C CYS A 86 16.68 16.67 12.26
N GLU A 87 17.17 17.89 12.15
CA GLU A 87 16.43 19.09 12.57
C GLU A 87 15.51 19.53 11.44
N ALA A 88 14.20 19.34 11.62
CA ALA A 88 13.17 19.71 10.67
C ALA A 88 11.99 20.40 11.39
N ASN A 89 11.21 21.17 10.65
CA ASN A 89 9.99 21.76 11.19
C ASN A 89 8.87 20.71 11.25
N THR A 90 8.82 19.97 12.36
CA THR A 90 7.87 18.88 12.61
C THR A 90 6.61 19.31 13.35
N ASN A 91 6.38 20.62 13.50
CA ASN A 91 5.21 21.19 14.19
C ASN A 91 4.99 20.61 15.62
N GLY A 92 6.07 20.51 16.40
CA GLY A 92 6.02 20.03 17.79
C GLY A 92 6.02 18.51 17.97
N VAL A 93 6.22 17.74 16.90
CA VAL A 93 6.32 16.27 16.94
C VAL A 93 7.78 15.82 16.93
N THR A 94 8.16 14.88 17.80
CA THR A 94 9.50 14.28 17.81
C THR A 94 9.41 12.85 17.31
N TYR A 95 10.21 12.52 16.29
CA TYR A 95 10.33 11.15 15.78
C TYR A 95 11.58 10.49 16.35
N PHE A 96 11.41 9.30 16.90
CA PHE A 96 12.49 8.49 17.43
C PHE A 96 12.56 7.17 16.67
N LYS A 97 13.77 6.77 16.24
CA LYS A 97 14.03 5.49 15.59
C LYS A 97 15.27 4.84 16.19
N GLY A 98 15.09 3.67 16.78
CA GLY A 98 16.18 2.78 17.16
C GLY A 98 16.46 1.80 16.04
N VAL A 99 17.74 1.60 15.69
CA VAL A 99 18.15 0.57 14.71
C VAL A 99 19.05 -0.41 15.44
N LEU A 100 18.66 -1.68 15.44
CA LEU A 100 19.38 -2.77 16.07
C LEU A 100 19.90 -3.72 14.98
N GLY A 101 21.20 -4.02 15.01
CA GLY A 101 21.79 -5.02 14.12
C GLY A 101 21.40 -6.44 14.54
N THR A 102 21.11 -7.30 13.56
CA THR A 102 20.67 -8.69 13.78
C THR A 102 21.77 -9.71 13.45
N ASP A 103 23.02 -9.27 13.39
CA ASP A 103 24.17 -10.08 12.95
C ASP A 103 24.44 -11.27 13.88
N CYS A 104 24.10 -11.14 15.17
CA CYS A 104 24.28 -12.19 16.17
C CYS A 104 23.19 -13.29 16.16
N LEU A 105 22.17 -13.18 15.31
CA LEU A 105 21.06 -14.14 15.24
C LEU A 105 21.34 -15.25 14.24
N ILE A 106 21.12 -16.50 14.66
CA ILE A 106 21.09 -17.66 13.75
C ILE A 106 19.86 -17.61 12.84
N ASP A 107 19.91 -18.29 11.69
CA ASP A 107 18.85 -18.22 10.67
C ASP A 107 17.48 -18.64 11.18
N GLN A 108 17.41 -19.60 12.10
CA GLN A 108 16.15 -20.00 12.73
C GLN A 108 15.51 -18.86 13.54
N HIS A 109 16.30 -18.04 14.22
CA HIS A 109 15.79 -16.88 14.96
C HIS A 109 15.39 -15.75 14.01
N ARG A 110 16.08 -15.59 12.87
CA ARG A 110 15.72 -14.57 11.87
C ARG A 110 14.33 -14.81 11.27
N LEU A 111 13.93 -16.07 11.08
CA LEU A 111 12.57 -16.42 10.63
C LEU A 111 11.49 -15.98 11.63
N LEU A 112 11.82 -15.91 12.92
CA LEU A 112 10.89 -15.52 13.98
C LEU A 112 10.86 -14.00 14.23
N LEU A 113 11.79 -13.23 13.67
CA LEU A 113 11.87 -11.78 13.88
C LEU A 113 10.57 -11.05 13.53
N PRO A 114 9.93 -11.27 12.37
CA PRO A 114 8.70 -10.55 12.03
C PRO A 114 7.56 -10.82 13.01
N PHE A 115 7.48 -12.05 13.52
CA PHE A 115 6.50 -12.42 14.54
C PHE A 115 6.83 -11.74 15.87
N PHE A 116 8.10 -11.76 16.27
CA PHE A 116 8.57 -11.11 17.50
C PHE A 116 8.32 -9.60 17.48
N THR A 117 8.64 -8.90 16.38
CA THR A 117 8.42 -7.45 16.29
C THR A 117 6.94 -7.07 16.28
N ASN A 118 6.08 -7.93 15.73
CA ASN A 118 4.63 -7.70 15.71
C ASN A 118 3.96 -7.82 17.08
N ILE A 119 4.49 -8.68 17.96
CA ILE A 119 3.87 -8.96 19.26
C ILE A 119 4.52 -8.18 20.40
N LEU A 120 5.72 -7.62 20.22
CA LEU A 120 6.56 -7.07 21.29
C LEU A 120 5.87 -5.96 22.11
N ASP A 121 5.07 -5.12 21.45
CA ASP A 121 4.30 -4.04 22.05
C ASP A 121 2.94 -4.48 22.63
N ASN A 122 2.54 -5.73 22.39
CA ASN A 122 1.27 -6.32 22.80
C ASN A 122 1.39 -7.26 24.02
N PHE A 123 2.56 -7.34 24.66
CA PHE A 123 2.80 -8.18 25.83
C PHE A 123 2.84 -7.40 27.15
N ASP A 124 2.59 -8.13 28.24
CA ASP A 124 2.79 -7.63 29.60
C ASP A 124 4.26 -7.28 29.82
N THR A 125 4.49 -6.17 30.51
CA THR A 125 5.81 -5.81 31.05
C THR A 125 5.85 -6.20 32.53
N ARG A 126 7.04 -6.14 33.14
CA ARG A 126 7.19 -6.39 34.58
C ARG A 126 6.27 -5.53 35.47
N ASN A 127 5.92 -4.33 35.01
CA ASN A 127 5.18 -3.33 35.79
C ASN A 127 3.74 -3.10 35.31
N TYR A 128 3.40 -3.48 34.08
CA TYR A 128 2.10 -3.22 33.46
C TYR A 128 1.59 -4.46 32.71
N ASN A 129 0.30 -4.76 32.84
CA ASN A 129 -0.36 -5.69 31.92
C ASN A 129 -0.52 -5.04 30.53
N TYR A 130 -0.78 -5.84 29.49
CA TYR A 130 -0.87 -5.39 28.09
C TYR A 130 -1.92 -4.28 27.90
N ARG A 131 -3.05 -4.33 28.61
CA ARG A 131 -4.12 -3.31 28.49
C ARG A 131 -3.71 -1.98 29.08
N ASP A 132 -3.03 -2.00 30.22
CA ASP A 132 -2.60 -0.78 30.90
C ASP A 132 -1.34 -0.21 30.25
N PHE A 133 -0.49 -1.05 29.67
CA PHE A 133 0.60 -0.63 28.80
C PHE A 133 0.08 0.07 27.54
N ASP A 134 -0.88 -0.53 26.83
CA ASP A 134 -1.50 0.08 25.64
C ASP A 134 -2.13 1.45 25.94
N LYS A 135 -2.88 1.57 27.05
CA LYS A 135 -3.41 2.86 27.52
C LYS A 135 -2.29 3.87 27.81
N TYR A 136 -1.20 3.43 28.43
CA TYR A 136 -0.07 4.31 28.76
C TYR A 136 0.63 4.82 27.50
N VAL A 137 0.82 3.96 26.51
CA VAL A 137 1.37 4.30 25.20
C VAL A 137 0.45 5.29 24.49
N SER A 138 -0.84 4.98 24.33
CA SER A 138 -1.81 5.88 23.68
C SER A 138 -1.95 7.25 24.36
N LYS A 139 -1.77 7.31 25.69
CA LYS A 139 -1.79 8.57 26.45
C LYS A 139 -0.53 9.41 26.22
N SER A 140 0.62 8.79 26.05
CA SER A 140 1.93 9.46 26.10
C SER A 140 2.55 9.65 24.71
N THR A 141 2.20 8.79 23.75
CA THR A 141 2.72 8.80 22.38
C THR A 141 1.58 8.54 21.39
N SER A 142 1.82 8.80 20.10
CA SER A 142 0.87 8.47 19.03
C SER A 142 1.01 7.02 18.52
N GLY A 143 1.66 6.15 19.29
CA GLY A 143 1.99 4.77 18.93
C GLY A 143 3.48 4.46 19.08
N ILE A 144 3.79 3.19 19.24
CA ILE A 144 5.15 2.63 19.22
C ILE A 144 5.11 1.45 18.24
N SER A 145 6.14 1.32 17.42
CA SER A 145 6.28 0.20 16.48
C SER A 145 7.74 -0.23 16.44
N VAL A 146 7.98 -1.53 16.27
CA VAL A 146 9.31 -2.14 16.23
C VAL A 146 9.60 -2.74 14.87
#